data_AF-A0A132A8R8-F1
#
_entry.id   AF-A0A132A8R8-F1
#
_cell.length_a   1.000
_cell.length_b   1.000
_cell.length_c   1.000
_cell.angle_alpha   90.00
_cell.angle_beta   90.00
_cell.angle_gamma   90.00
#
_symmetry.space_group_name_H-M   'P 1'
#
loop_
_entity.id
_entity.type
_entity.pdbx_description
1 polymer ?
#
loop_
_entity_poly.entity_id
_entity_poly.type
_entity_poly.pdbx_seq_one_letter_code
_entity_poly.pdbx_strand_id
1 'polypeptide(L)'
;FFFLNFISPLRGSSIDPHFDDFWIWGERLVTLNLQSTAIITLNLPDSYDHCIRIKCPNRSLLVLYGDARYRYHHSIRRSDITDRRIAITFRELPFSFYSSEEPQNHQIMSDFMRCSQFLITPSQS
;
A
#
# COMPACT_ATOMS: atom_id res chain seq x y z
N PHE A 1 7.91 5.68 -1.65
CA PHE A 1 8.45 4.66 -0.72
C PHE A 1 7.83 3.29 -1.04
N PHE A 2 8.55 2.18 -0.89
CA PHE A 2 7.96 0.84 -1.07
C PHE A 2 8.27 -0.08 0.10
N PHE A 3 7.31 -0.96 0.42
CA PHE A 3 7.45 -2.01 1.43
C PHE A 3 7.17 -3.38 0.81
N LEU A 4 8.07 -4.34 1.04
CA LEU A 4 7.93 -5.70 0.56
C LEU A 4 7.25 -6.57 1.63
N ASN A 5 6.10 -7.13 1.28
CA ASN A 5 5.26 -7.91 2.17
C ASN A 5 5.46 -9.40 1.88
N PHE A 6 5.91 -10.14 2.89
CA PHE A 6 5.98 -11.60 2.87
C PHE A 6 4.97 -12.18 3.84
N ILE A 7 4.00 -12.93 3.32
CA ILE A 7 2.96 -13.59 4.11
C ILE A 7 3.08 -15.09 3.90
N SER A 8 3.06 -15.85 5.00
CA SER A 8 3.20 -17.30 4.99
C SER A 8 2.17 -17.96 5.91
N PRO A 9 1.35 -18.92 5.41
CA PRO A 9 0.41 -19.66 6.25
C PRO A 9 1.13 -20.43 7.37
N LEU A 10 2.30 -20.99 7.08
CA LEU A 10 3.10 -21.76 8.03
C LEU A 10 3.64 -20.93 9.20
N ARG A 11 3.72 -19.60 9.03
CA ARG A 11 4.15 -18.67 10.09
C ARG A 11 2.98 -18.02 10.81
N GLY A 12 1.75 -18.40 10.44
CA GLY A 12 0.55 -17.80 11.01
C GLY A 12 0.42 -16.30 10.73
N SER A 13 0.99 -15.84 9.61
CA SER A 13 0.94 -14.44 9.20
C SER A 13 -0.49 -13.92 9.16
N SER A 14 -0.65 -12.65 9.48
CA SER A 14 -1.84 -11.84 9.25
C SER A 14 -1.39 -10.39 9.09
N ILE A 15 -2.30 -9.56 8.60
CA ILE A 15 -2.19 -8.11 8.73
C ILE A 15 -3.44 -7.68 9.48
N ASP A 16 -3.24 -7.17 10.69
CA ASP A 16 -4.35 -6.73 11.53
C ASP A 16 -5.04 -5.50 10.92
N PRO A 17 -6.33 -5.27 11.19
CA PRO A 17 -7.03 -4.08 10.69
C PRO A 17 -6.36 -2.79 11.15
N HIS A 18 -5.94 -1.95 10.19
CA HIS A 18 -5.26 -0.70 10.49
C HIS A 18 -5.46 0.35 9.38
N PHE A 19 -5.08 1.58 9.71
CA PHE A 19 -4.81 2.63 8.74
C PHE A 19 -3.31 2.74 8.50
N ASP A 20 -2.92 3.14 7.30
CA ASP A 20 -1.57 3.63 7.07
C ASP A 20 -1.44 5.05 7.63
N ASP A 21 -0.31 5.35 8.26
CA ASP A 21 -0.06 6.66 8.87
C ASP A 21 -0.30 7.83 7.90
N PHE A 22 -1.39 8.58 8.12
CA PHE A 22 -1.82 9.65 7.22
C PHE A 22 -0.88 10.85 7.20
N TRP A 23 -0.06 11.01 8.25
CA TRP A 23 0.87 12.14 8.37
C TRP A 23 2.12 11.99 7.50
N ILE A 24 2.49 10.76 7.12
CA ILE A 24 3.69 10.45 6.34
C ILE A 24 3.37 9.89 4.95
N TRP A 25 2.17 9.35 4.73
CA TRP A 25 1.76 8.77 3.45
C TRP A 25 0.68 9.62 2.78
N GLY A 26 0.79 9.82 1.47
CA GLY A 26 -0.20 10.55 0.66
C GLY A 26 -1.35 9.67 0.16
N GLU A 27 -2.19 10.24 -0.69
CA GLU A 27 -3.54 9.78 -1.07
C GLU A 27 -3.62 8.32 -1.54
N ARG A 28 -2.62 7.84 -2.28
CA ARG A 28 -2.68 6.53 -2.94
C ARG A 28 -1.82 5.48 -2.24
N LEU A 29 -2.47 4.37 -1.88
CA LEU A 29 -1.79 3.13 -1.49
C LEU A 29 -1.87 2.14 -2.65
N VAL A 30 -0.73 1.82 -3.25
CA VAL A 30 -0.67 1.00 -4.47
C VAL A 30 -0.01 -0.33 -4.14
N THR A 31 -0.75 -1.42 -4.17
CA THR A 31 -0.22 -2.76 -3.88
C THR A 31 -0.15 -3.61 -5.14
N LEU A 32 1.05 -4.00 -5.54
CA LEU A 32 1.31 -5.00 -6.57
C LEU A 32 1.40 -6.38 -5.94
N ASN A 33 0.43 -7.24 -6.25
CA ASN A 33 0.40 -8.62 -5.77
C ASN A 33 1.14 -9.53 -6.76
N LEU A 34 2.06 -10.38 -6.31
CA LEU A 34 2.98 -11.10 -7.22
C LEU A 34 2.73 -12.61 -7.29
N GLN A 35 2.67 -13.29 -6.14
CA GLN A 35 2.78 -14.75 -6.10
C GLN A 35 1.43 -15.48 -6.11
N SER A 36 0.60 -15.26 -5.10
CA SER A 36 -0.67 -15.98 -4.86
C SER A 36 -1.82 -15.00 -4.68
N THR A 37 -3.04 -15.51 -4.82
CA THR A 37 -4.24 -14.69 -4.57
C THR A 37 -4.31 -14.29 -3.10
N ALA A 38 -4.66 -13.04 -2.83
CA ALA A 38 -4.92 -12.53 -1.50
C ALA A 38 -6.35 -12.02 -1.39
N ILE A 39 -6.87 -11.93 -0.17
CA ILE A 39 -8.09 -11.17 0.11
C ILE A 39 -7.74 -10.02 1.02
N ILE A 40 -7.93 -8.80 0.52
CA ILE A 40 -7.86 -7.58 1.32
C ILE A 40 -9.27 -7.33 1.87
N THR A 41 -9.37 -7.19 3.19
CA THR A 41 -10.64 -6.86 3.85
C THR A 41 -10.62 -5.40 4.27
N LEU A 42 -11.66 -4.66 3.91
CA LEU A 42 -11.91 -3.31 4.38
C LEU A 42 -13.07 -3.34 5.38
N ASN A 43 -12.86 -2.78 6.57
CA ASN A 43 -13.86 -2.70 7.63
C ASN A 43 -13.94 -1.25 8.13
N LEU A 44 -15.13 -0.79 8.50
CA LEU A 44 -15.24 0.48 9.24
C LEU A 44 -14.75 0.26 10.68
N PRO A 45 -14.04 1.22 11.29
CA PRO A 45 -13.55 1.08 12.67
C PRO A 45 -14.65 0.80 13.68
N ASP A 46 -15.82 1.42 13.50
CA ASP A 46 -16.95 1.34 14.44
C ASP A 46 -18.00 0.27 14.06
N SER A 47 -17.78 -0.45 12.95
CA SER A 47 -18.72 -1.47 12.48
C SER A 47 -17.98 -2.60 11.77
N TYR A 48 -17.84 -3.72 12.48
CA TYR A 48 -17.25 -4.96 11.96
C TYR A 48 -18.29 -5.91 11.34
N ASP A 49 -19.58 -5.58 11.45
CA ASP A 49 -20.69 -6.39 10.93
C ASP A 49 -20.73 -6.40 9.40
N HIS A 50 -20.21 -5.34 8.78
CA HIS A 50 -20.12 -5.21 7.33
C HIS A 50 -18.67 -4.99 6.91
N CYS A 51 -18.21 -5.82 5.98
CA CYS A 51 -16.88 -5.69 5.41
C CYS A 51 -16.90 -5.83 3.89
N ILE A 52 -16.02 -5.09 3.23
CA ILE A 52 -15.78 -5.22 1.79
C ILE A 52 -14.59 -6.16 1.63
N ARG A 53 -14.77 -7.20 0.82
CA ARG A 53 -13.75 -8.23 0.58
C ARG A 53 -13.27 -8.15 -0.86
N ILE A 54 -12.01 -7.77 -1.04
CA ILE A 54 -11.41 -7.56 -2.35
C ILE A 54 -10.47 -8.72 -2.65
N LYS A 55 -10.80 -9.52 -3.66
CA LYS A 55 -9.92 -10.58 -4.16
C LYS A 55 -8.83 -9.94 -5.02
N CYS A 56 -7.58 -10.20 -4.70
CA CYS A 56 -6.40 -9.73 -5.42
C CYS A 56 -5.65 -10.94 -6.00
N PRO A 57 -5.91 -11.32 -7.26
CA PRO A 57 -5.20 -12.41 -7.92
C PRO A 57 -3.68 -12.19 -8.01
N ASN A 58 -2.91 -13.23 -8.34
CA ASN A 58 -1.49 -13.03 -8.60
C ASN A 58 -1.29 -12.11 -9.82
N ARG A 59 -0.26 -11.26 -9.76
CA ARG A 59 0.04 -10.23 -10.77
C ARG A 59 -1.07 -9.19 -10.96
N SER A 60 -1.88 -8.94 -9.92
CA SER A 60 -2.86 -7.85 -9.90
C SER A 60 -2.33 -6.60 -9.21
N LEU A 61 -2.80 -5.43 -9.61
CA LEU A 61 -2.58 -4.15 -8.94
C LEU A 61 -3.85 -3.74 -8.19
N LEU A 62 -3.72 -3.42 -6.89
CA LEU A 62 -4.78 -2.80 -6.10
C LEU A 62 -4.37 -1.36 -5.79
N VAL A 63 -5.29 -0.41 -5.98
CA VAL A 63 -5.11 0.98 -5.58
C VAL A 63 -6.22 1.36 -4.60
N LEU A 64 -5.84 1.70 -3.37
CA LEU A 64 -6.75 2.27 -2.38
C LEU A 64 -6.55 3.79 -2.32
N TYR A 65 -7.64 4.54 -2.46
CA TYR A 65 -7.67 5.99 -2.43
C TYR A 65 -9.04 6.48 -1.92
N GLY A 66 -9.16 7.76 -1.57
CA GLY A 66 -10.39 8.35 -1.04
C GLY A 66 -10.91 7.59 0.19
N ASP A 67 -12.23 7.40 0.26
CA ASP A 67 -12.89 6.73 1.38
C ASP A 67 -12.27 5.38 1.73
N ALA A 68 -11.91 4.57 0.72
CA ALA A 68 -11.30 3.25 0.93
C ALA A 68 -9.97 3.32 1.68
N ARG A 69 -9.23 4.42 1.57
CA ARG A 69 -7.99 4.68 2.32
C ARG A 69 -8.27 5.27 3.70
N TYR A 70 -9.14 6.28 3.77
CA TYR A 70 -9.25 7.14 4.95
C TYR A 70 -10.31 6.71 5.96
N ARG A 71 -11.30 5.93 5.53
CA ARG A 71 -12.44 5.54 6.37
C ARG A 71 -12.45 4.07 6.75
N TYR A 72 -11.72 3.23 6.03
CA TYR A 72 -11.70 1.80 6.26
C TYR A 72 -10.34 1.31 6.76
N HIS A 73 -10.36 0.53 7.83
CA HIS A 73 -9.24 -0.31 8.19
C HIS A 73 -9.06 -1.39 7.13
N HIS A 74 -7.85 -1.50 6.61
CA HIS A 74 -7.49 -2.57 5.69
C HIS A 74 -6.73 -3.68 6.44
N SER A 75 -6.99 -4.93 6.06
CA SER A 75 -6.43 -6.10 6.72
C SER A 75 -6.28 -7.29 5.78
N ILE A 76 -5.46 -8.26 6.19
CA ILE A 76 -5.42 -9.60 5.60
C ILE A 76 -5.65 -10.58 6.75
N ARG A 77 -6.81 -11.21 6.76
CA ARG A 77 -7.19 -12.15 7.82
C ARG A 77 -6.36 -13.42 7.69
N ARG A 78 -5.98 -14.01 8.83
CA ARG A 78 -5.26 -15.30 8.86
C ARG A 78 -6.02 -16.42 8.15
N SER A 79 -7.35 -16.42 8.26
CA SER A 79 -8.23 -17.38 7.58
C SER A 79 -8.14 -17.33 6.05
N ASP A 80 -7.71 -16.20 5.50
CA ASP A 80 -7.66 -15.96 4.06
C ASP A 80 -6.26 -16.23 3.47
N ILE A 81 -5.31 -16.65 4.31
CA ILE A 81 -3.94 -16.96 3.90
C ILE A 81 -3.84 -18.48 3.71
N THR A 82 -4.11 -18.93 2.49
CA THR A 82 -3.98 -20.34 2.10
C THR A 82 -2.60 -20.67 1.55
N ASP A 83 -1.92 -19.67 0.98
CA ASP A 83 -0.66 -19.83 0.25
C ASP A 83 0.33 -18.74 0.62
N ARG A 84 1.63 -18.97 0.35
CA ARG A 84 2.64 -17.92 0.47
C ARG A 84 2.32 -16.78 -0.48
N ARG A 85 2.38 -15.54 0.00
CA ARG A 85 2.12 -14.33 -0.78
C ARG A 85 3.32 -13.38 -0.68
N ILE A 86 3.72 -12.86 -1.84
CA ILE A 86 4.67 -11.76 -1.96
C ILE A 86 3.92 -10.60 -2.63
N ALA A 87 4.03 -9.41 -2.05
CA ALA A 87 3.48 -8.19 -2.63
C ALA A 87 4.33 -6.98 -2.30
N ILE A 88 4.32 -6.00 -3.19
CA ILE A 88 4.99 -4.72 -2.98
C ILE A 88 3.91 -3.66 -2.79
N THR A 89 3.97 -2.91 -1.71
CA THR A 89 3.10 -1.76 -1.49
C THR A 89 3.90 -0.48 -1.66
N PHE A 90 3.52 0.32 -2.65
CA PHE A 90 4.04 1.65 -2.89
C PHE A 90 3.16 2.69 -2.19
N ARG A 91 3.82 3.65 -1.55
CA ARG A 91 3.22 4.82 -0.91
C ARG A 91 3.90 6.06 -1.45
N GLU A 92 3.10 7.08 -1.71
CA GLU A 92 3.59 8.42 -2.01
C GLU A 92 3.72 9.23 -0.72
N LEU A 93 4.47 10.33 -0.79
CA LEU A 93 4.53 11.32 0.29
C LEU A 93 3.23 12.17 0.27
N PRO A 94 2.80 12.75 1.40
CA PRO A 94 1.60 13.58 1.45
C PRO A 94 1.84 14.91 0.73
N PHE A 95 0.79 15.51 0.19
CA PHE A 95 0.89 16.81 -0.50
C PHE A 95 1.55 17.90 0.36
N SER A 96 1.30 17.88 1.67
CA SER A 96 1.93 18.79 2.64
C SER A 96 3.45 18.73 2.66
N PHE A 97 4.04 17.58 2.31
CA PHE A 97 5.49 17.43 2.15
C PHE A 97 6.02 18.21 0.95
N TYR A 98 5.22 18.34 -0.12
CA TYR A 98 5.57 19.09 -1.32
C TYR A 98 5.32 20.60 -1.13
N SER A 99 4.29 20.96 -0.36
CA SER A 99 3.88 22.36 -0.16
C SER A 99 4.53 23.03 1.06
N SER A 100 5.37 22.33 1.82
CA SER A 100 6.04 22.94 2.97
C SER A 100 7.12 23.91 2.51
N GLU A 101 7.20 25.09 3.13
CA GLU A 101 8.28 26.06 2.91
C GLU A 101 9.62 25.63 3.54
N GLU A 102 9.64 24.50 4.26
CA GLU A 102 10.84 23.94 4.88
C GLU A 102 11.87 23.52 3.80
N PRO A 103 13.06 24.16 3.75
CA PRO A 103 14.05 23.92 2.70
C PRO A 103 14.52 22.45 2.62
N GLN A 104 14.53 21.74 3.75
CA GLN A 104 14.91 20.33 3.82
C GLN A 104 13.94 19.41 3.07
N ASN A 105 12.64 19.71 3.11
CA ASN A 105 11.64 18.92 2.41
C ASN A 105 11.76 19.07 0.88
N HIS A 106 12.10 20.27 0.42
CA HIS A 106 12.41 20.54 -0.99
C HIS A 106 13.62 19.73 -1.49
N GLN A 107 14.67 19.63 -0.68
CA GLN A 107 15.86 18.83 -1.02
C GLN A 107 15.53 17.34 -1.10
N ILE A 108 14.88 16.79 -0.07
CA ILE A 108 14.46 15.38 -0.04
C ILE A 108 13.53 15.06 -1.22
N MET A 109 12.63 15.98 -1.57
CA MET A 109 11.77 15.87 -2.74
C MET A 109 12.58 15.81 -4.04
N SER A 110 13.50 16.75 -4.23
CA SER A 110 14.35 16.80 -5.43
C SER A 110 15.14 15.51 -5.60
N ASP A 111 15.69 14.97 -4.52
CA ASP A 111 16.46 13.73 -4.53
C ASP A 111 15.56 12.51 -4.82
N PHE A 112 14.37 12.44 -4.21
CA PHE A 112 13.40 11.38 -4.49
C PHE A 112 12.96 11.38 -5.98
N MET A 113 12.61 12.56 -6.51
CA MET A 113 12.19 12.70 -7.91
C MET A 113 13.33 12.35 -8.86
N ARG A 114 14.56 12.81 -8.58
CA ARG A 114 15.76 12.46 -9.36
C ARG A 114 16.00 10.95 -9.42
N CYS A 115 15.88 10.25 -8.30
CA CYS A 115 16.03 8.79 -8.25
C CYS A 115 14.89 8.06 -8.96
N SER A 116 13.69 8.64 -9.01
CA SER A 116 12.53 8.05 -9.70
C SER A 116 12.57 8.21 -11.23
N GLN A 117 13.17 9.30 -11.75
CA GLN A 117 13.23 9.59 -13.19
C GLN A 117 14.03 8.54 -13.98
N PHE A 118 15.10 8.00 -13.37
CA PHE A 118 15.93 6.95 -13.95
C PHE A 118 15.21 5.61 -14.16
N LEU A 119 14.06 5.40 -13.52
CA LEU A 119 13.30 4.15 -13.61
C LEU A 119 12.19 4.18 -14.67
N ILE A 120 11.88 5.36 -15.23
CA ILE A 120 10.71 5.56 -16.11
C ILE A 120 11.11 5.94 -17.54
N THR A 121 12.37 6.31 -17.81
CA THR A 121 12.82 6.51 -19.19
C THR A 121 12.84 5.16 -19.92
N PRO A 122 12.10 4.99 -21.04
CA PRO A 122 12.28 3.83 -21.90
C PRO A 122 13.75 3.75 -22.28
N SER A 123 14.35 2.56 -22.25
CA SER A 123 15.61 2.33 -22.95
C SER A 123 15.41 2.81 -24.38
N GLN A 124 16.13 3.85 -24.80
CA GLN A 124 16.08 4.26 -26.19
C GLN A 124 16.58 3.07 -27.03
N SER A 125 15.67 2.49 -27.79
CA SER A 125 15.94 1.50 -28.84
C SER A 125 16.39 2.20 -30.11
#